data_AF-A0A368XE41-F1
#
_entry.id   AF-A0A368XE41-F1
#
_cell.length_a   1.000
_cell.length_b   1.000
_cell.length_c   1.000
_cell.angle_alpha   90.00
_cell.angle_beta   90.00
_cell.angle_gamma   90.00
#
_symmetry.space_group_name_H-M   'P 1'
#
loop_
_entity.id
_entity.type
_entity.pdbx_description
1 polymer ?
#
loop_
_entity_poly.entity_id
_entity_poly.type
_entity_poly.pdbx_seq_one_letter_code
_entity_poly.pdbx_strand_id
1 'polypeptide(L)'
;MGVGAFNFLENTMQMQPWNEEQRKLFHVEFNDWINTAEEADFDRLETLRAEVAPGEVCSMVRLVRSCFARPDLLAGLPTALVQRLREQSLLQLCAVSPSHAGAQ
;
A
#
# COMPACT_ATOMS: atom_id res chain seq x y z
N MET A 1 -16.60 22.79 -20.70
CA MET A 1 -16.60 21.42 -20.16
C MET A 1 -15.51 20.65 -20.88
N GLY A 2 -14.56 20.05 -20.15
CA GLY A 2 -13.56 19.19 -20.77
C GLY A 2 -12.23 19.15 -20.05
N VAL A 3 -12.19 18.34 -18.99
CA VAL A 3 -11.03 17.61 -18.45
C VAL A 3 -9.78 18.40 -18.03
N GLY A 4 -9.83 18.90 -16.79
CA GLY A 4 -8.63 18.98 -15.97
C GLY A 4 -8.20 17.56 -15.62
N ALA A 5 -7.30 16.99 -16.43
CA ALA A 5 -6.70 15.70 -16.17
C ALA A 5 -5.21 15.90 -15.87
N PHE A 6 -4.74 15.16 -14.87
CA PHE A 6 -3.33 14.89 -14.56
C PHE A 6 -2.56 15.94 -13.73
N ASN A 7 -3.03 16.30 -12.54
CA ASN A 7 -2.14 16.92 -11.53
C ASN A 7 -2.48 16.54 -10.08
N PHE A 8 -2.86 15.28 -9.85
CA PHE A 8 -3.04 14.78 -8.48
C PHE A 8 -2.41 13.40 -8.34
N LEU A 9 -1.06 13.34 -8.40
CA LEU A 9 -0.21 12.37 -7.66
C LEU A 9 1.28 12.53 -7.99
N GLU A 10 1.78 13.75 -8.19
CA GLU A 10 3.23 14.04 -8.32
C GLU A 10 3.86 14.40 -6.96
N ASN A 11 3.43 13.74 -5.89
CA ASN A 11 4.20 13.66 -4.64
C ASN A 11 4.51 12.19 -4.33
N THR A 12 5.03 11.51 -5.33
CA THR A 12 5.72 10.23 -5.16
C THR A 12 7.01 10.51 -4.40
N MET A 13 6.94 10.48 -3.06
CA MET A 13 8.06 9.95 -2.29
C MET A 13 8.53 8.69 -3.04
N GLN A 14 9.80 8.69 -3.44
CA GLN A 14 10.48 7.72 -4.29
C GLN A 14 10.38 6.29 -3.76
N MET A 15 9.19 5.70 -3.80
CA MET A 15 9.01 4.30 -3.53
C MET A 15 9.47 3.57 -4.78
N GLN A 16 10.63 2.91 -4.68
CA GLN A 16 11.12 2.06 -5.76
C GLN A 16 9.98 1.17 -6.26
N PRO A 17 9.78 1.09 -7.58
CA PRO A 17 8.77 0.20 -8.14
C PRO A 17 9.07 -1.22 -7.66
N TRP A 18 8.06 -1.91 -7.14
CA TRP A 18 8.22 -3.32 -6.81
C TRP A 18 8.64 -4.08 -8.07
N ASN A 19 9.65 -4.93 -7.91
CA ASN A 19 10.08 -5.82 -8.96
C ASN A 19 9.00 -6.89 -9.23
N GLU A 20 9.18 -7.67 -10.29
CA GLU A 20 8.20 -8.68 -10.69
C GLU A 20 7.91 -9.70 -9.57
N GLU A 21 8.94 -10.14 -8.86
CA GLU A 21 8.83 -11.11 -7.76
C GLU A 21 8.03 -10.55 -6.59
N GLN A 22 8.30 -9.31 -6.17
CA GLN A 22 7.56 -8.61 -5.13
C GLN A 22 6.09 -8.43 -5.51
N ARG A 23 5.81 -8.12 -6.77
CA ARG A 23 4.43 -8.03 -7.28
C ARG A 23 3.73 -9.38 -7.25
N LYS A 24 4.40 -10.45 -7.68
CA LYS A 24 3.85 -11.82 -7.63
C LYS A 24 3.56 -12.25 -6.21
N LEU A 25 4.52 -12.05 -5.30
CA LEU A 25 4.37 -12.40 -3.90
C LEU A 25 3.23 -11.59 -3.24
N PHE A 26 3.12 -10.30 -3.55
CA PHE A 26 1.95 -9.51 -3.12
C PHE A 26 0.65 -10.15 -3.58
N HIS A 27 0.54 -10.52 -4.86
CA HIS A 27 -0.69 -11.14 -5.38
C HIS A 27 -0.99 -12.49 -4.72
N VAL A 28 0.03 -13.29 -4.39
CA VAL A 28 -0.15 -14.55 -3.65
C VAL A 28 -0.72 -14.28 -2.26
N GLU A 29 -0.07 -13.42 -1.47
CA GLU A 29 -0.52 -13.11 -0.11
C GLU A 29 -1.89 -12.41 -0.08
N PHE A 30 -2.12 -11.49 -1.01
CA PHE A 30 -3.38 -10.79 -1.12
C PHE A 30 -4.52 -11.74 -1.49
N ASN A 31 -4.28 -12.68 -2.41
CA ASN A 31 -5.28 -13.68 -2.76
C ASN A 31 -5.53 -14.65 -1.59
N ASP A 32 -4.50 -15.09 -0.87
CA ASP A 32 -4.68 -15.93 0.32
C ASP A 32 -5.46 -15.20 1.42
N TRP A 33 -5.15 -13.92 1.63
CA TRP A 33 -5.92 -13.07 2.54
C TRP A 33 -7.38 -12.93 2.10
N ILE A 34 -7.68 -12.66 0.82
CA ILE A 34 -9.07 -12.57 0.34
C ILE A 34 -9.86 -13.85 0.64
N ASN A 35 -9.25 -15.03 0.49
CA ASN A 35 -9.93 -16.30 0.74
C ASN A 35 -10.21 -16.56 2.23
N THR A 36 -9.59 -15.79 3.13
CA THR A 36 -9.72 -15.94 4.58
C THR A 36 -10.31 -14.69 5.27
N ALA A 37 -10.51 -13.61 4.52
CA ALA A 37 -11.00 -12.35 5.02
C ALA A 37 -12.50 -12.42 5.33
N GLU A 38 -12.90 -11.77 6.43
CA GLU A 38 -14.31 -11.55 6.73
C GLU A 38 -14.86 -10.41 5.86
N GLU A 39 -16.17 -10.40 5.66
CA GLU A 39 -16.86 -9.36 4.87
C GLU A 39 -16.58 -7.95 5.40
N ALA A 40 -16.50 -7.79 6.73
CA ALA A 40 -16.17 -6.51 7.37
C ALA A 40 -14.75 -6.01 7.03
N ASP A 41 -13.78 -6.91 6.88
CA ASP A 41 -12.42 -6.56 6.47
C ASP A 41 -12.37 -6.16 4.99
N PHE A 42 -13.20 -6.80 4.16
CA PHE A 42 -13.37 -6.44 2.76
C PHE A 42 -14.00 -5.05 2.60
N ASP A 43 -15.09 -4.77 3.32
CA ASP A 43 -15.76 -3.46 3.32
C ASP A 43 -14.82 -2.32 3.73
N ARG A 44 -13.95 -2.59 4.72
CA ARG A 44 -12.95 -1.64 5.17
C ARG A 44 -11.92 -1.36 4.08
N LEU A 45 -11.47 -2.38 3.36
CA LEU A 45 -10.56 -2.22 2.22
C LEU A 45 -11.23 -1.45 1.07
N GLU A 46 -12.51 -1.70 0.80
CA GLU A 46 -13.27 -1.00 -0.24
C GLU A 46 -13.48 0.49 0.11
N THR A 47 -13.82 0.77 1.36
CA THR A 47 -13.94 2.15 1.87
C THR A 47 -12.62 2.90 1.72
N LEU A 48 -11.50 2.28 2.14
CA LEU A 48 -10.17 2.88 2.02
C LEU A 48 -9.80 3.14 0.55
N ARG A 49 -10.16 2.22 -0.35
CA ARG A 49 -9.96 2.42 -1.79
C ARG A 49 -10.73 3.64 -2.29
N ALA A 50 -11.99 3.80 -1.89
CA ALA A 50 -12.82 4.94 -2.28
C ALA A 50 -12.27 6.26 -1.76
N GLU A 51 -11.69 6.29 -0.56
CA GLU A 51 -11.04 7.49 0.01
C GLU A 51 -9.74 7.85 -0.73
N VAL A 52 -8.94 6.86 -1.11
CA VAL A 52 -7.65 7.08 -1.76
C VAL A 52 -7.79 7.45 -3.23
N ALA A 53 -8.75 6.86 -3.93
CA ALA A 53 -8.90 7.00 -5.37
C ALA A 53 -10.40 6.88 -5.77
N PRO A 54 -11.22 7.90 -5.44
CA PRO A 54 -12.66 7.86 -5.69
C PRO A 54 -12.96 7.77 -7.19
N GLY A 55 -13.72 6.75 -7.59
CA GLY A 55 -14.10 6.54 -9.00
C GLY A 55 -12.99 5.99 -9.89
N GLU A 56 -11.81 5.65 -9.33
CA GLU A 56 -10.70 5.10 -10.09
C GLU A 56 -10.52 3.59 -9.90
N VAL A 57 -10.11 2.93 -10.99
CA VAL A 57 -9.55 1.58 -10.90
C VAL A 57 -8.10 1.70 -10.46
N CYS A 58 -7.89 1.86 -9.16
CA CYS A 58 -6.55 1.84 -8.58
C CYS A 58 -6.05 0.40 -8.46
N SER A 59 -4.81 0.15 -8.89
CA SER A 59 -4.14 -1.13 -8.65
C SER A 59 -4.04 -1.37 -7.14
N MET A 60 -4.43 -2.55 -6.67
CA MET A 60 -4.34 -2.91 -5.25
C MET A 60 -2.90 -2.81 -4.72
N VAL A 61 -1.92 -3.14 -5.56
CA VAL A 61 -0.49 -2.92 -5.30
C VAL A 61 -0.21 -1.45 -4.98
N ARG A 62 -0.78 -0.54 -5.77
CA ARG A 62 -0.59 0.91 -5.58
C ARG A 62 -1.33 1.41 -4.35
N LEU A 63 -2.57 0.95 -4.10
CA LEU A 63 -3.33 1.28 -2.90
C LEU A 63 -2.55 0.92 -1.64
N VAL A 64 -2.14 -0.36 -1.51
CA VAL A 64 -1.43 -0.84 -0.32
C VAL A 64 -0.11 -0.11 -0.14
N ARG A 65 0.69 0.08 -1.21
CA ARG A 65 1.94 0.89 -1.13
C ARG A 65 1.67 2.30 -0.61
N SER A 66 0.63 2.96 -1.13
CA SER A 66 0.24 4.31 -0.68
C SER A 66 -0.26 4.36 0.75
N CYS A 67 -0.82 3.27 1.28
CA CYS A 67 -1.20 3.18 2.69
C CYS A 67 0.03 3.04 3.58
N PHE A 68 1.04 2.26 3.18
CA PHE A 68 2.27 2.12 3.96
C PHE A 68 3.17 3.37 3.93
N ALA A 69 3.05 4.19 2.88
CA ALA A 69 3.70 5.50 2.82
C ALA A 69 2.99 6.58 3.67
N ARG A 70 1.72 6.36 4.06
CA ARG A 70 0.88 7.34 4.76
C ARG A 70 0.29 6.71 6.02
N PRO A 71 0.87 6.97 7.20
CA PRO A 71 0.44 6.36 8.47
C PRO A 71 -1.07 6.48 8.73
N ASP A 72 -1.68 7.60 8.33
CA ASP A 72 -3.12 7.85 8.47
C ASP A 72 -3.98 6.81 7.75
N LEU A 73 -3.52 6.34 6.58
CA LEU A 73 -4.22 5.34 5.79
C LEU A 73 -3.83 3.91 6.15
N LEU A 74 -2.63 3.72 6.70
CA LEU A 74 -2.22 2.43 7.23
C LEU A 74 -3.16 1.96 8.34
N ALA A 75 -3.66 2.89 9.17
CA ALA A 75 -4.69 2.60 10.18
C ALA A 75 -6.03 2.14 9.57
N GLY A 76 -6.28 2.48 8.31
CA GLY A 76 -7.44 2.04 7.56
C GLY A 76 -7.33 0.60 7.03
N LEU A 77 -6.12 0.06 6.83
CA LEU A 77 -5.95 -1.28 6.29
C LEU A 77 -6.33 -2.38 7.29
N PRO A 78 -6.92 -3.50 6.82
CA PRO A 78 -7.15 -4.68 7.64
C PRO A 78 -5.85 -5.17 8.29
N THR A 79 -5.88 -5.38 9.61
CA THR A 79 -4.67 -5.73 10.38
C THR A 79 -4.11 -7.08 9.93
N ALA A 80 -4.97 -8.05 9.61
CA ALA A 80 -4.57 -9.36 9.09
C ALA A 80 -3.77 -9.25 7.79
N LEU A 81 -4.19 -8.37 6.87
CA LEU A 81 -3.46 -8.12 5.63
C LEU A 81 -2.11 -7.45 5.90
N VAL A 82 -2.06 -6.48 6.81
CA VAL A 82 -0.82 -5.80 7.19
C VAL A 82 0.21 -6.76 7.77
N GLN A 83 -0.21 -7.70 8.64
CA GLN A 83 0.68 -8.69 9.24
C GLN A 83 1.28 -9.62 8.18
N ARG A 84 0.45 -10.21 7.32
CA ARG A 84 0.91 -11.10 6.23
C ARG A 84 1.95 -10.44 5.32
N LEU A 85 1.69 -9.20 4.92
CA LEU A 85 2.61 -8.47 4.04
C LEU A 85 3.93 -8.07 4.74
N ARG A 86 3.94 -7.91 6.06
CA ARG A 86 5.17 -7.70 6.85
C ARG A 86 5.96 -8.98 7.00
N GLU A 87 5.31 -10.11 7.26
CA GLU A 87 5.95 -11.43 7.36
C GLU A 87 6.74 -11.77 6.09
N GLN A 88 6.19 -11.44 4.92
CA GLN A 88 6.86 -11.65 3.63
C GLN A 88 7.92 -10.60 3.29
N SER A 89 8.24 -9.68 4.21
CA SER A 89 9.20 -8.58 3.99
C SER A 89 8.90 -7.72 2.75
N LEU A 90 7.69 -7.80 2.19
CA LEU A 90 7.22 -6.97 1.07
C LEU A 90 7.12 -5.51 1.46
N LEU A 91 6.92 -5.28 2.75
CA LEU A 91 6.71 -3.98 3.36
C LEU A 91 7.67 -3.84 4.53
N GLN A 92 8.91 -3.44 4.22
CA GLN A 92 9.72 -2.79 5.23
C GLN A 92 9.07 -1.42 5.45
N LEU A 93 8.40 -1.26 6.60
CA LEU A 93 8.20 0.08 7.16
C LEU A 93 9.52 0.80 7.03
N CYS A 94 9.54 2.01 6.46
CA CYS A 94 10.75 2.82 6.34
C CYS A 94 11.54 2.71 7.65
N ALA A 95 12.53 1.82 7.68
CA ALA A 95 13.54 1.86 8.69
C ALA A 95 14.18 3.19 8.37
N VAL A 96 13.98 4.16 9.26
CA VAL A 96 14.82 5.34 9.29
C VAL A 96 16.24 4.78 9.17
N SER A 97 16.91 5.02 8.05
CA SER A 97 18.32 4.71 7.98
C SER A 97 18.91 5.42 9.20
N PRO A 98 19.59 4.73 10.13
CA PRO A 98 20.45 5.45 11.05
C PRO A 98 21.56 6.06 10.18
N SER A 99 21.30 7.25 9.64
CA SER A 99 22.34 8.20 9.26
C SER A 99 23.00 8.65 10.55
N HIS A 100 23.94 7.85 11.04
CA HIS A 100 25.19 8.36 11.60
C HIS A 100 26.24 7.97 10.58
N ALA A 101 26.68 8.81 9.65
CA ALA A 101 27.13 10.19 9.81
C ALA A 101 28.04 10.36 11.03
N GLY A 102 29.29 9.91 10.86
CA GLY A 102 30.51 10.59 11.33
C GLY A 102 30.81 10.66 12.82
N ALA A 103 31.86 9.96 13.24
CA ALA A 103 32.90 10.45 14.15
C ALA A 103 34.14 9.57 13.90
N GLN A 104 35.10 10.10 13.12
CA GLN A 104 36.43 10.52 13.57
C GLN A 104 37.30 9.39 14.12
#